data_AF-A0A820NBD4-F1
#
_entry.id   AF-A0A820NBD4-F1
#
_cell.length_a   1.000
_cell.length_b   1.000
_cell.length_c   1.000
_cell.angle_alpha   90.00
_cell.angle_beta   90.00
_cell.angle_gamma   90.00
#
_symmetry.space_group_name_H-M   'P 1'
#
loop_
_entity.id
_entity.type
_entity.pdbx_description
1 polymer ?
#
loop_
_entity_poly.entity_id
_entity_poly.type
_entity_poly.pdbx_seq_one_letter_code
_entity_poly.pdbx_strand_id
1 'polypeptide(L)'
;GQSEEEASINLNAINQYPGKKPWVLTFSYGRALQASVLSTWAGKRGNISAAQNQLLKRAQAHSAAAKGEYKGGIEGASGGQSLFEANRNY
;
A
#
# COMPACT_ATOMS: atom_id res chain seq x y z
N GLY A 1 -9.41 -5.30 -5.72
CA GLY A 1 -7.97 -5.45 -5.42
C GLY A 1 -7.79 -5.44 -3.92
N GLN A 2 -6.61 -5.86 -3.47
CA GLN A 2 -6.25 -5.79 -2.04
C GLN A 2 -6.29 -4.33 -1.55
N SER A 3 -6.64 -4.14 -0.28
CA SER A 3 -6.48 -2.84 0.38
C SER A 3 -4.99 -2.48 0.52
N GLU A 4 -4.69 -1.22 0.84
CA GLU A 4 -3.31 -0.74 0.99
C GLU A 4 -2.59 -1.44 2.15
N GLU A 5 -3.32 -1.73 3.23
CA GLU A 5 -2.75 -2.40 4.40
C GLU A 5 -2.55 -3.90 4.15
N GLU A 6 -3.55 -4.59 3.57
CA GLU A 6 -3.41 -6.00 3.21
C GLU A 6 -2.24 -6.24 2.25
N ALA A 7 -2.03 -5.36 1.26
CA ALA A 7 -0.91 -5.48 0.34
C ALA A 7 0.44 -5.44 1.07
N SER A 8 0.56 -4.56 2.07
CA SER A 8 1.77 -4.44 2.90
C SER A 8 1.96 -5.64 3.82
N ILE A 9 0.90 -6.11 4.47
CA ILE A 9 0.94 -7.29 5.36
C ILE A 9 1.31 -8.54 4.57
N ASN A 10 0.69 -8.76 3.41
CA ASN A 10 0.95 -9.92 2.57
C ASN A 10 2.39 -9.93 2.04
N LEU A 11 2.88 -8.80 1.52
CA LEU A 11 4.27 -8.69 1.06
C LEU A 11 5.26 -8.92 2.21
N ASN A 12 4.94 -8.43 3.41
CA ASN A 12 5.75 -8.64 4.59
C ASN A 12 5.81 -10.12 4.98
N ALA A 13 4.67 -10.81 5.02
CA ALA A 13 4.60 -12.24 5.33
C ALA A 13 5.39 -13.08 4.31
N ILE A 14 5.30 -12.74 3.02
CA ILE A 14 6.08 -13.37 1.96
C ILE A 14 7.58 -13.20 2.22
N ASN A 15 8.02 -12.00 2.59
CA ASN A 15 9.44 -11.73 2.85
C ASN A 15 9.94 -12.32 4.18
N GLN A 16 9.08 -12.45 5.19
CA GLN A 16 9.40 -13.12 6.47
C GLN A 16 9.51 -14.64 6.37
N TYR A 17 8.96 -15.26 5.31
CA TYR A 17 9.01 -16.71 5.16
C TYR A 17 10.46 -17.25 5.19
N PRO A 18 10.78 -18.24 6.04
CA PRO A 18 12.16 -18.70 6.27
C PRO A 18 12.80 -19.47 5.10
N GLY A 19 12.09 -19.66 3.98
CA GLY A 19 12.63 -20.34 2.79
C GLY A 19 13.61 -19.49 1.96
N LYS A 20 14.38 -20.17 1.12
CA LYS A 20 15.31 -19.55 0.18
C LYS A 20 14.55 -18.76 -0.89
N LYS A 21 14.82 -17.46 -0.99
CA LYS A 21 14.25 -16.55 -1.99
C LYS A 21 15.38 -16.09 -2.95
N PRO A 22 15.59 -16.76 -4.09
CA PRO A 22 16.70 -16.45 -4.99
C PRO A 22 16.50 -15.16 -5.81
N TRP A 23 15.31 -14.54 -5.72
CA TRP A 23 14.96 -13.28 -6.38
C TRP A 23 14.39 -12.30 -5.37
N VAL A 24 14.51 -11.00 -5.67
CA VAL A 24 13.94 -9.92 -4.86
C VAL A 24 12.42 -9.94 -4.96
N LEU A 25 11.74 -10.08 -3.82
CA LEU A 25 10.28 -10.02 -3.72
C LEU A 25 9.86 -8.62 -3.29
N THR A 26 9.62 -7.76 -4.28
CA THR A 26 9.25 -6.35 -4.11
C THR A 26 7.85 -6.06 -4.66
N PHE A 27 7.39 -4.83 -4.51
CA PHE A 27 6.06 -4.39 -4.92
C PHE A 27 6.04 -3.62 -6.24
N SER A 28 4.92 -3.72 -6.95
CA SER A 28 4.54 -2.84 -8.06
C SER A 28 3.05 -2.53 -7.92
N TYR A 29 2.74 -1.52 -7.11
CA TYR A 29 1.37 -1.22 -6.69
C TYR A 29 0.85 0.07 -7.31
N GLY A 30 -0.30 -0.02 -7.98
CA GLY A 30 -1.10 1.14 -8.39
C GLY A 30 -2.06 1.55 -7.29
N ARG A 31 -3.20 0.84 -7.19
CA ARG A 31 -4.27 1.14 -6.24
C ARG A 31 -3.85 1.09 -4.76
N ALA A 32 -3.00 0.13 -4.38
CA ALA A 32 -2.53 0.01 -3.00
C ALA A 32 -1.56 1.13 -2.56
N LEU A 33 -1.00 1.90 -3.51
CA LEU A 33 -0.11 3.03 -3.24
C LEU A 33 -0.86 4.37 -3.30
N GLN A 34 -1.86 4.48 -4.18
CA GLN A 34 -2.48 5.75 -4.55
C GLN A 34 -3.88 5.97 -3.95
N ALA A 35 -4.55 4.96 -3.40
CA ALA A 35 -5.94 5.11 -2.95
C ALA A 35 -6.09 6.17 -1.85
N SER A 36 -5.29 6.11 -0.79
CA SER A 36 -5.28 7.11 0.29
C SER A 36 -4.79 8.48 -0.20
N VAL A 37 -3.89 8.51 -1.18
CA VAL A 37 -3.34 9.75 -1.78
C VAL A 37 -4.43 10.49 -2.54
N LEU A 38 -5.16 9.78 -3.41
CA LEU A 38 -6.26 10.33 -4.20
C LEU A 38 -7.42 10.79 -3.32
N SER A 39 -7.76 10.00 -2.30
CA SER A 39 -8.78 10.33 -1.31
C SER A 39 -8.43 11.61 -0.54
N THR A 40 -7.17 11.75 -0.10
CA THR A 40 -6.70 12.94 0.63
C THR A 40 -6.60 14.17 -0.28
N TRP A 41 -6.15 13.97 -1.53
CA TRP A 41 -6.03 15.06 -2.49
C TRP A 41 -7.38 15.64 -2.90
N ALA A 42 -8.37 14.77 -3.22
CA ALA A 42 -9.73 15.15 -3.63
C ALA A 42 -9.78 16.23 -4.73
N GLY A 43 -8.74 16.34 -5.57
CA GLY A 43 -8.61 17.37 -6.61
C GLY A 43 -8.36 18.80 -6.08
N LYS A 44 -8.17 18.99 -4.77
CA LYS A 44 -7.97 20.31 -4.16
C LYS A 44 -6.49 20.66 -4.09
N ARG A 45 -6.10 21.80 -4.66
CA ARG A 45 -4.70 22.29 -4.62
C ARG A 45 -4.17 22.47 -3.20
N GLY A 46 -5.02 22.87 -2.25
CA GLY A 46 -4.65 22.99 -0.83
C GLY A 46 -4.24 21.68 -0.17
N ASN A 47 -4.64 20.53 -0.73
CA ASN A 47 -4.38 19.22 -0.14
C ASN A 47 -3.15 18.51 -0.73
N ILE A 48 -2.41 19.15 -1.65
CA ILE A 48 -1.25 18.54 -2.32
C ILE A 48 -0.21 18.06 -1.30
N SER A 49 0.13 18.89 -0.31
CA SER A 49 1.12 18.51 0.72
C SER A 49 0.61 17.35 1.59
N ALA A 50 -0.67 17.37 1.97
CA ALA A 50 -1.28 16.28 2.74
C ALA A 50 -1.30 14.96 1.95
N ALA A 51 -1.59 15.01 0.65
CA ALA A 51 -1.57 13.85 -0.24
C ALA A 51 -0.15 13.30 -0.45
N GLN A 52 0.85 14.17 -0.62
CA GLN A 52 2.27 13.76 -0.69
C GLN A 52 2.74 13.06 0.60
N ASN A 53 2.32 13.57 1.76
CA ASN A 53 2.62 12.92 3.04
C ASN A 53 1.99 11.51 3.14
N GLN A 54 0.78 11.32 2.61
CA GLN A 54 0.16 9.99 2.54
C GLN A 54 0.91 9.05 1.59
N LEU A 55 1.36 9.56 0.44
CA LEU A 55 2.16 8.78 -0.51
C LEU A 55 3.46 8.30 0.14
N LEU A 56 4.15 9.18 0.86
CA LEU A 56 5.39 8.85 1.55
C LEU A 56 5.17 7.78 2.62
N LYS A 57 4.11 7.90 3.43
CA LYS A 57 3.73 6.89 4.43
C LYS A 57 3.49 5.52 3.80
N ARG A 58 2.73 5.46 2.69
CA ARG A 58 2.48 4.19 1.97
C ARG A 58 3.75 3.62 1.37
N ALA A 59 4.59 4.44 0.73
CA ALA A 59 5.86 4.00 0.16
C ALA A 59 6.80 3.44 1.24
N GLN A 60 6.83 4.05 2.43
CA GLN A 60 7.59 3.55 3.58
C GLN A 60 7.05 2.21 4.09
N ALA A 61 5.72 2.05 4.22
CA ALA A 61 5.11 0.77 4.56
C ALA A 61 5.53 -0.34 3.60
N HIS A 62 5.35 -0.12 2.29
CA HIS A 62 5.69 -1.14 1.30
C HIS A 62 7.19 -1.43 1.23
N SER A 63 8.04 -0.42 1.43
CA SER A 63 9.49 -0.61 1.53
C SER A 63 9.89 -1.47 2.73
N ALA A 64 9.29 -1.23 3.91
CA ALA A 64 9.49 -2.07 5.08
C ALA A 64 8.96 -3.51 4.86
N ALA A 65 7.82 -3.64 4.18
CA ALA A 65 7.24 -4.94 3.86
C ALA A 65 8.10 -5.75 2.89
N ALA A 66 8.73 -5.09 1.90
CA ALA A 66 9.69 -5.73 1.00
C ALA A 66 10.94 -6.27 1.74
N LYS A 67 11.25 -5.74 2.93
CA LYS A 67 12.32 -6.24 3.80
C LYS A 67 11.86 -7.28 4.83
N GLY A 68 10.55 -7.49 4.96
CA GLY A 68 10.00 -8.34 6.04
C GLY A 68 10.02 -7.65 7.42
N GLU A 69 10.17 -6.33 7.47
CA GLU A 69 10.29 -5.54 8.71
C GLU A 69 9.02 -4.72 9.02
N TYR A 70 7.95 -4.89 8.24
CA TYR A 70 6.72 -4.16 8.44
C TYR A 70 5.98 -4.69 9.68
N LYS A 71 5.75 -3.81 10.66
CA LYS A 71 5.09 -4.14 11.94
C LYS A 71 3.59 -3.86 11.95
N GLY A 72 3.01 -3.46 10.80
CA GLY A 72 1.63 -3.01 10.73
C GLY A 72 1.42 -1.62 11.34
N GLY A 73 0.22 -1.08 11.18
CA GLY A 73 -0.23 0.12 11.92
C GLY A 73 0.01 1.45 11.20
N ILE A 74 0.43 1.44 9.93
CA ILE A 74 0.28 2.64 9.12
C ILE A 74 -1.18 2.64 8.64
N GLU A 75 -2.06 3.36 9.32
CA GLU A 75 -3.42 3.61 8.84
C GLU A 75 -3.40 4.72 7.78
N GLY A 76 -3.91 4.40 6.60
CA GLY A 76 -4.17 5.38 5.53
C GLY A 76 -5.62 5.80 5.63
N ALA A 77 -5.99 6.97 5.10
CA ALA A 77 -7.38 7.41 5.06
C ALA A 77 -8.33 6.38 4.42
N SER A 78 -7.79 5.47 3.60
CA SER A 78 -8.50 4.34 2.99
C SER A 78 -7.81 2.98 3.25
N GLY A 79 -6.93 2.89 4.26
CA GLY A 79 -6.02 1.76 4.47
C GLY A 79 -6.71 0.42 4.72
N GLY A 80 -7.90 0.43 5.34
CA GLY A 80 -8.71 -0.76 5.62
C GLY A 80 -9.89 -0.99 4.66
N GLN A 81 -10.08 -0.14 3.65
CA GLN A 81 -11.18 -0.31 2.70
C GLN A 81 -10.76 -1.25 1.56
N SER A 82 -11.54 -2.30 1.33
CA SER A 82 -11.35 -3.20 0.19
C SER A 82 -11.46 -2.40 -1.11
N LEU A 83 -10.39 -2.39 -1.91
CA LEU A 83 -10.35 -1.74 -3.22
C LEU A 83 -10.92 -2.68 -4.31
N PHE A 84 -11.82 -3.58 -3.93
CA PHE A 84 -12.48 -4.53 -4.81
C PHE A 84 -13.70 -3.90 -5.47
N GLU A 85 -13.58 -3.71 -6.79
CA GLU A 85 -14.70 -3.34 -7.65
C GLU A 85 -15.23 -4.62 -8.30
N ALA A 86 -16.43 -5.07 -7.91
CA ALA A 86 -17.04 -6.28 -8.44
C ALA A 86 -17.50 -6.15 -9.91
N ASN A 87 -17.62 -4.93 -10.42
CA ASN A 87 -18.31 -4.64 -11.68
C ASN A 87 -17.33 -4.27 -12.81
N ARG A 88 -16.37 -5.15 -13.08
CA ARG A 88 -15.57 -5.10 -14.32
C ARG A 88 -16.05 -6.24 -15.22
N ASN A 89 -17.16 -5.99 -15.90
CA ASN A 89 -17.58 -6.86 -17.01
C ASN A 89 -16.53 -6.73 -18.12
N TYR A 90 -15.96 -7.87 -18.51
CA TYR A 90 -15.05 -8.01 -19.65
C TYR A 90 -15.80 -7.80 -20.97
#